data_AF-A0A388Q1J9-F1
#
_entry.id   AF-A0A388Q1J9-F1
#
_cell.length_a   1.000
_cell.length_b   1.000
_cell.length_c   1.000
_cell.angle_alpha   90.00
_cell.angle_beta   90.00
_cell.angle_gamma   90.00
#
_symmetry.space_group_name_H-M   'P 1'
#
loop_
_entity.id
_entity.type
_entity.pdbx_description
1 polymer ?
#
loop_
_entity_poly.entity_id
_entity_poly.type
_entity_poly.pdbx_seq_one_letter_code
_entity_poly.pdbx_strand_id
1 'polypeptide(L)'
;MKKLLVASLIAVSFASCVREKSYNCHCVYVPSAAFLPAGTPNKEEDHTIKSVLREDAASDCSIDFEGKYFTQHYNGTCALTN
;
A
#
# COMPACT_ATOMS: atom_id res chain seq x y z
N MET A 1 46.99 29.72 -23.23
CA MET A 1 45.80 29.12 -23.89
C MET A 1 44.89 28.62 -22.78
N LYS A 2 43.87 29.41 -22.46
CA LYS A 2 42.45 29.07 -22.65
C LYS A 2 42.00 27.87 -21.81
N LYS A 3 41.65 28.20 -20.56
CA LYS A 3 40.49 27.72 -19.80
C LYS A 3 39.68 26.64 -20.54
N LEU A 4 39.98 25.36 -20.31
CA LEU A 4 38.97 24.32 -20.52
C LEU A 4 38.13 24.26 -19.25
N LEU A 5 37.01 24.94 -19.37
CA LEU A 5 35.94 25.01 -18.41
C LEU A 5 35.47 23.60 -18.07
N VAL A 6 35.62 23.31 -16.78
CA VAL A 6 34.82 22.39 -15.96
C VAL A 6 33.37 22.38 -16.46
N ALA A 7 33.04 21.46 -17.35
CA ALA A 7 31.71 21.30 -17.89
C ALA A 7 31.00 20.17 -17.13
N SER A 8 30.09 20.61 -16.25
CA SER A 8 28.82 19.93 -16.02
C SER A 8 28.83 18.62 -15.23
N LEU A 9 29.35 18.65 -13.99
CA LEU A 9 28.77 17.85 -12.90
C LEU A 9 27.42 18.46 -12.48
N ILE A 10 26.41 18.35 -13.34
CA ILE A 10 25.01 18.59 -12.97
C ILE A 10 24.20 17.44 -13.54
N ALA A 11 24.41 16.25 -12.97
CA ALA A 11 23.43 15.17 -13.04
C ALA A 11 22.84 15.02 -11.63
N VAL A 12 22.15 16.08 -11.21
CA VAL A 12 20.87 16.03 -10.49
C VAL A 12 20.70 14.77 -9.62
N SER A 13 21.29 14.82 -8.44
CA SER A 13 20.98 13.93 -7.34
C SER A 13 19.63 14.33 -6.71
N PHE A 14 18.53 14.07 -7.42
CA PHE A 14 17.24 13.92 -6.76
C PHE A 14 17.24 12.59 -6.00
N ALA A 15 17.98 12.55 -4.88
CA ALA A 15 17.69 11.60 -3.83
C ALA A 15 16.34 12.03 -3.25
N SER A 16 15.25 11.62 -3.90
CA SER A 16 13.91 11.80 -3.40
C SER A 16 13.83 11.07 -2.06
N CYS A 17 14.02 11.81 -0.97
CA CYS A 17 13.66 11.37 0.37
C CYS A 17 12.13 11.31 0.44
N VAL A 18 11.54 10.35 -0.28
CA VAL A 18 10.14 10.05 -0.14
C VAL A 18 9.99 9.39 1.23
N ARG A 19 9.64 10.20 2.24
CA ARG A 19 9.40 9.70 3.60
C ARG A 19 8.14 8.86 3.58
N GLU A 20 8.32 7.55 3.56
CA GLU A 20 7.25 6.62 3.90
C GLU A 20 6.72 6.95 5.30
N LYS A 21 5.40 6.99 5.41
CA LYS A 21 4.69 7.09 6.68
C LYS A 21 4.05 5.74 6.97
N SER A 22 4.07 5.36 8.23
CA SER A 22 3.31 4.20 8.70
C SER A 22 1.86 4.64 8.94
N TYR A 23 0.91 3.88 8.40
CA TYR A 23 -0.51 4.03 8.66
C TYR A 23 -1.03 2.73 9.28
N ASN A 24 -1.91 2.87 10.27
CA ASN A 24 -2.65 1.74 10.79
C ASN A 24 -3.88 1.53 9.92
N CYS A 25 -4.01 0.31 9.43
CA CYS A 25 -5.08 -0.12 8.56
C CYS A 25 -5.85 -1.22 9.27
N HIS A 26 -7.13 -0.97 9.51
CA HIS A 26 -8.06 -2.00 9.94
C HIS A 26 -8.64 -2.66 8.68
N CYS A 27 -8.24 -3.90 8.44
CA CYS A 27 -8.58 -4.65 7.25
C CYS A 27 -9.82 -5.48 7.45
N VAL A 28 -10.86 -5.19 6.66
CA VAL A 28 -12.10 -5.98 6.65
C VAL A 28 -12.15 -6.77 5.35
N TYR A 29 -12.18 -8.10 5.48
CA TYR A 29 -12.30 -9.03 4.36
C TYR A 29 -13.74 -9.53 4.29
N VAL A 30 -14.44 -9.13 3.23
CA VAL A 30 -15.85 -9.46 2.99
C VAL A 30 -15.94 -10.69 2.09
N PRO A 31 -16.76 -11.70 2.43
CA PRO A 31 -16.93 -12.88 1.58
C PRO A 31 -17.60 -12.52 0.26
N SER A 32 -17.06 -13.04 -0.84
CA SER A 32 -17.65 -12.89 -2.16
C SER A 32 -18.92 -13.72 -2.28
N ALA A 33 -20.05 -13.03 -2.49
CA ALA A 33 -21.36 -13.66 -2.68
C ALA A 33 -21.43 -14.61 -3.89
N ALA A 34 -20.48 -14.51 -4.83
CA ALA A 34 -20.39 -15.41 -5.97
C ALA A 34 -19.86 -16.81 -5.61
N PHE A 35 -19.15 -16.95 -4.49
CA PHE A 35 -18.45 -18.18 -4.13
C PHE A 35 -18.78 -18.69 -2.71
N LEU A 36 -19.17 -17.81 -1.80
CA LEU A 36 -19.44 -18.14 -0.41
C LEU A 36 -20.93 -17.97 -0.09
N PRO A 37 -21.50 -18.83 0.77
CA PRO A 37 -22.91 -18.75 1.14
C PRO A 37 -23.21 -17.44 1.89
N ALA A 38 -24.44 -16.95 1.74
CA ALA A 38 -24.93 -15.82 2.51
C ALA A 38 -24.85 -16.12 4.02
N GLY A 39 -24.43 -15.13 4.81
CA GLY A 39 -24.19 -15.29 6.25
C GLY A 39 -22.80 -15.79 6.61
N THR A 40 -21.91 -16.01 5.64
CA THR A 40 -20.49 -16.22 5.93
C THR A 40 -19.95 -14.97 6.66
N PRO A 41 -19.26 -15.11 7.80
CA PRO A 41 -18.76 -13.98 8.56
C PRO A 41 -17.59 -13.28 7.85
N ASN A 42 -17.43 -11.98 8.12
CA ASN A 42 -16.25 -11.23 7.71
C ASN A 42 -15.01 -11.71 8.48
N LYS A 43 -13.83 -11.44 7.93
CA LYS A 43 -12.56 -11.57 8.65
C LYS A 43 -11.95 -10.19 8.84
N GLU A 44 -11.34 -9.96 9.98
CA GLU A 44 -10.83 -8.65 10.38
C GLU A 44 -9.43 -8.78 10.95
N GLU A 45 -8.50 -7.95 10.48
CA GLU A 45 -7.11 -7.91 10.95
C GLU A 45 -6.58 -6.47 10.96
N ASP A 46 -5.71 -6.13 11.90
CA ASP A 46 -5.03 -4.85 11.92
C ASP A 46 -3.62 -4.99 11.36
N HIS A 47 -3.27 -4.12 10.40
CA HIS A 47 -1.96 -4.08 9.78
C HIS A 47 -1.37 -2.68 9.82
N THR A 48 -0.06 -2.60 10.05
CA THR A 48 0.69 -1.36 9.84
C THR A 48 1.30 -1.39 8.44
N ILE A 49 0.82 -0.53 7.57
CA ILE A 49 1.27 -0.39 6.19
C ILE A 49 2.13 0.86 6.05
N LYS A 50 3.18 0.77 5.23
CA LYS A 50 4.05 1.91 4.94
C LYS A 50 3.74 2.42 3.55
N SER A 51 3.38 3.69 3.46
CA SER A 51 3.16 4.33 2.17
C SER A 51 3.55 5.80 2.20
N VAL A 52 3.76 6.35 1.02
CA VAL A 52 4.04 7.77 0.79
C VAL A 52 2.76 8.58 0.94
N LEU A 53 1.70 8.13 0.28
CA LEU A 53 0.39 8.76 0.28
C LEU A 53 -0.57 7.95 1.14
N ARG A 54 -1.46 8.65 1.84
CA ARG A 54 -2.54 8.02 2.62
C ARG A 54 -3.51 7.26 1.71
N GLU A 55 -3.67 7.71 0.48
CA GLU A 55 -4.56 7.15 -0.55
C GLU A 55 -4.09 5.76 -0.96
N ASP A 56 -2.79 5.63 -1.24
CA ASP A 56 -2.13 4.37 -1.56
C ASP A 56 -2.13 3.40 -0.37
N ALA A 57 -2.17 3.95 0.86
CA ALA A 57 -2.36 3.14 2.07
C ALA A 57 -3.83 2.68 2.21
N ALA A 58 -4.80 3.45 1.70
CA ALA A 58 -6.21 3.12 1.77
C ALA A 58 -6.68 2.20 0.63
N SER A 59 -5.90 2.07 -0.46
CA SER A 59 -6.36 1.41 -1.67
C SER A 59 -6.54 -0.09 -1.49
N ASP A 60 -5.68 -0.74 -0.68
CA ASP A 60 -5.74 -2.17 -0.41
C ASP A 60 -5.23 -2.49 0.99
N CYS A 61 -5.60 -3.66 1.50
CA CYS A 61 -5.06 -4.22 2.75
C CYS A 61 -3.59 -4.66 2.67
N SER A 62 -2.83 -4.05 1.76
CA SER A 62 -1.60 -4.53 1.12
C SER A 62 -1.84 -5.74 0.21
N ILE A 63 -1.32 -5.65 -1.02
CA ILE A 63 -1.24 -6.75 -1.99
C ILE A 63 -0.61 -8.02 -1.36
N ASP A 64 0.27 -7.86 -0.37
CA ASP A 64 0.90 -8.98 0.34
C ASP A 64 -0.08 -9.73 1.27
N PHE A 65 -1.10 -9.06 1.82
CA PHE A 65 -2.10 -9.66 2.71
C PHE A 65 -3.42 -10.00 1.99
N GLU A 66 -3.76 -9.29 0.92
CA GLU A 66 -4.90 -9.65 0.06
C GLU A 66 -4.83 -11.11 -0.40
N GLY A 67 -3.62 -11.59 -0.75
CA GLY A 67 -3.39 -12.97 -1.16
C GLY A 67 -3.82 -14.04 -0.13
N LYS A 68 -3.82 -13.71 1.16
CA LYS A 68 -4.16 -14.65 2.25
C LYS A 68 -5.59 -15.15 2.15
N TYR A 69 -6.52 -14.26 1.81
CA TYR A 69 -7.96 -14.56 1.75
C TYR A 69 -8.55 -14.47 0.34
N PHE A 70 -7.82 -13.94 -0.64
CA PHE A 70 -8.23 -13.91 -2.03
C PHE A 70 -8.57 -15.31 -2.58
N THR A 71 -7.71 -16.30 -2.33
CA THR A 71 -7.95 -17.71 -2.72
C THR A 71 -9.10 -18.37 -1.97
N GLN A 72 -9.54 -17.78 -0.86
CA GLN A 72 -10.70 -18.21 -0.09
C GLN A 72 -11.97 -17.43 -0.48
N HIS A 73 -11.91 -16.64 -1.56
CA HIS A 73 -13.00 -15.83 -2.09
C HIS A 73 -13.47 -14.72 -1.15
N TYR A 74 -12.53 -14.04 -0.48
CA TYR A 74 -12.80 -12.79 0.23
C TYR A 74 -12.13 -11.62 -0.49
N ASN A 75 -12.76 -10.45 -0.41
CA ASN A 75 -12.20 -9.18 -0.88
C ASN A 75 -11.87 -8.30 0.33
N GLY A 76 -10.64 -7.81 0.40
CA GLY A 76 -10.18 -6.92 1.47
C GLY A 76 -10.56 -5.47 1.20
N THR A 77 -10.73 -4.68 2.26
CA THR A 77 -10.77 -3.22 2.17
C THR A 77 -10.07 -2.64 3.38
N CYS A 78 -9.18 -1.67 3.15
CA CYS A 78 -8.45 -0.99 4.20
C CYS A 78 -9.25 0.19 4.76
N ALA A 79 -9.63 0.11 6.04
CA ALA A 79 -10.13 1.26 6.79
C ALA A 79 -8.98 1.87 7.60
N LEU A 80 -8.46 3.00 7.13
CA LEU A 80 -7.39 3.70 7.83
C LEU A 80 -7.86 4.25 9.19
N THR A 81 -7.22 3.79 10.26
CA THR A 81 -7.45 4.27 11.62
C THR A 81 -6.38 5.31 11.98
N ASN A 82 -6.83 6.47 12.47
CA ASN A 82 -5.98 7.63 12.77
C ASN A 82 -4.99 7.40 13.91
#